data_AF-A0A916QVG2-F1
#
_entry.id   AF-A0A916QVG2-F1
#
_cell.length_a   1.000
_cell.length_b   1.000
_cell.length_c   1.000
_cell.angle_alpha   90.00
_cell.angle_beta   90.00
_cell.angle_gamma   90.00
#
_symmetry.space_group_name_H-M   'P 1'
#
loop_
_entity.id
_entity.type
_entity.pdbx_description
1 polymer ?
#
loop_
_entity_poly.entity_id
_entity_poly.type
_entity_poly.pdbx_seq_one_letter_code
_entity_poly.pdbx_strand_id
1 'polypeptide(L)' 'MSRVGVLLLNLGGPEQLEDVRPFLFNLFSDPEIIRLPFPWLQSL' A
#
# COMPACT_ATOMS: atom_id res chain seq x y z
N MET A 1 33.31 -8.94 11.30
CA MET A 1 32.14 -8.11 11.66
C MET A 1 30.99 -8.47 10.72
N SER A 2 29.82 -8.81 11.24
CA SER A 2 28.61 -9.00 10.43
C SER A 2 28.10 -7.64 9.93
N ARG A 3 27.56 -7.60 8.71
CA ARG A 3 26.91 -6.38 8.18
C ARG A 3 25.47 -6.35 8.67
N VAL A 4 25.05 -5.22 9.22
CA VAL A 4 23.66 -4.99 9.61
C VAL A 4 22.96 -4.25 8.47
N GLY A 5 21.86 -4.81 7.97
CA GLY A 5 20.97 -4.12 7.03
C GLY A 5 19.85 -3.41 7.79
N VAL A 6 19.48 -2.22 7.34
CA VAL A 6 18.36 -1.44 7.89
C VAL A 6 17.31 -1.28 6.80
N LEU A 7 16.08 -1.73 7.08
CA LEU A 7 14.94 -1.56 6.19
C LEU A 7 14.10 -0.38 6.70
N LEU A 8 13.98 0.66 5.88
CA LEU A 8 13.09 1.78 6.15
C LEU A 8 11.74 1.49 5.50
N LEU A 9 10.72 1.31 6.33
CA LEU A 9 9.36 1.05 5.89
C LEU A 9 8.57 2.36 5.88
N ASN A 10 7.84 2.58 4.79
CA ASN A 10 6.86 3.65 4.63
C ASN A 10 5.78 3.14 3.66
N LEU A 11 4.62 3.78 3.65
CA LEU A 11 3.56 3.51 2.68
C LEU A 11 3.95 3.96 1.26
N GLY A 12 4.85 4.94 1.15
CA GLY A 12 5.18 5.59 -0.12
C GLY A 12 4.06 6.52 -0.58
N GLY A 13 4.04 6.81 -1.89
CA GLY A 13 3.03 7.65 -2.52
C GLY A 13 3.24 7.68 -4.05
N PRO A 14 2.25 8.17 -4.81
CA PRO A 14 2.39 8.33 -6.25
C PRO A 14 3.43 9.42 -6.57
N GLU A 15 4.32 9.17 -7.53
CA GLU A 15 5.31 10.17 -7.97
C GLU A 15 4.74 11.05 -9.08
N GLN A 16 3.93 10.46 -9.96
CA GLN A 16 3.26 11.15 -11.06
C GLN A 16 1.74 10.94 -10.99
N LEU A 17 0.99 11.69 -11.80
CA LEU A 17 -0.47 11.66 -11.78
C LEU A 17 -1.02 10.29 -12.20
N GLU A 18 -0.32 9.60 -13.09
CA GLU A 18 -0.68 8.29 -13.61
C GLU A 18 -0.57 7.19 -12.52
N ASP A 19 0.27 7.42 -11.51
CA ASP A 19 0.49 6.50 -10.40
C ASP A 19 -0.62 6.57 -9.34
N VAL A 20 -1.47 7.59 -9.38
CA VAL A 20 -2.52 7.81 -8.37
C VAL A 20 -3.50 6.63 -8.35
N ARG A 21 -3.92 6.15 -9.52
CA ARG A 21 -4.84 5.01 -9.62
C ARG A 21 -4.23 3.73 -9.00
N PRO A 22 -3.03 3.26 -9.41
CA PRO A 22 -2.45 2.06 -8.82
C PRO A 22 -2.13 2.23 -7.32
N PHE A 23 -1.70 3.41 -6.87
CA PHE A 23 -1.49 3.68 -5.44
C PHE A 23 -2.78 3.52 -4.63
N LEU A 24 -3.87 4.18 -5.05
CA LEU A 24 -5.15 4.11 -4.36
C LEU A 24 -5.73 2.70 -4.41
N PHE A 25 -5.59 1.98 -5.53
CA PHE A 25 -6.02 0.58 -5.62
C PHE A 25 -5.35 -0.26 -4.52
N ASN A 26 -4.02 -0.26 -4.46
CA ASN A 26 -3.27 -1.02 -3.45
C ASN A 26 -3.65 -0.60 -2.02
N LEU A 27 -3.85 0.70 -1.78
CA LEU A 27 -4.22 1.24 -0.47
C LEU A 27 -5.59 0.71 0.01
N PHE A 28 -6.58 0.63 -0.87
CA PHE A 28 -7.93 0.18 -0.52
C PHE A 28 -8.09 -1.35 -0.55
N SER A 29 -7.23 -2.06 -1.29
CA SER A 29 -7.20 -3.53 -1.30
C SER A 29 -6.64 -4.13 -0.02
N ASP A 30 -5.88 -3.38 0.79
CA ASP A 30 -5.30 -3.88 2.04
C ASP A 30 -6.24 -3.67 3.25
N PRO A 31 -6.83 -4.74 3.82
CA PRO A 31 -7.72 -4.66 4.99
C PRO A 31 -6.99 -4.26 6.29
N GLU A 32 -5.67 -4.39 6.35
CA GLU A 32 -4.88 -3.95 7.50
C GLU A 32 -4.61 -2.44 7.48
N ILE A 33 -4.74 -1.80 6.31
CA ILE A 33 -4.66 -0.34 6.17
C ILE A 33 -6.06 0.28 6.25
N ILE A 34 -6.99 -0.13 5.38
CA ILE A 34 -8.34 0.40 5.31
C ILE A 34 -9.34 -0.75 5.36
N ARG A 35 -10.26 -0.72 6.33
CA ARG A 35 -11.33 -1.71 6.41
C ARG A 35 -12.57 -1.18 5.70
N LEU A 36 -12.89 -1.77 4.56
CA LEU A 36 -14.11 -1.44 3.82
C LEU A 36 -15.34 -2.07 4.48
N PRO A 37 -16.54 -1.46 4.36
CA PRO A 37 -17.77 -1.96 4.99
C PRO A 37 -18.17 -3.33 4.47
N PHE A 38 -17.76 -3.68 3.25
CA PHE A 38 -18.02 -4.98 2.66
C PHE A 38 -16.70 -5.63 2.20
N PRO A 39 -16.31 -6.80 2.74
CA PRO A 39 -15.03 -7.44 2.44
C PRO A 39 -14.82 -7.75 0.95
N TRP A 40 -15.88 -8.02 0.20
CA TRP A 40 -15.79 -8.33 -1.23
C TRP A 40 -15.31 -7.15 -2.08
N LEU A 41 -15.42 -5.91 -1.58
CA LEU A 41 -14.87 -4.73 -2.26
C LEU A 41 -13.33 -4.72 -2.28
N GLN A 42 -12.68 -5.45 -1.37
CA GLN A 42 -11.22 -5.51 -1.27
C GLN A 42 -10.60 -6.63 -2.10
N SER A 43 -11.43 -7.54 -2.62
CA SER A 43 -11.03 -8.64 -3.50
C SER A 43 -11.21 -8.37 -4.99
N LEU A 44 -11.67 -7.16 -5.35
CA LEU A 44 -11.81 -6.68 -6.73
C LEU A 44 -10.47 -6.19 -7.28
#